data_AF-A0A256F2F4-F1
#
_entry.id   AF-A0A256F2F4-F1
#
_cell.length_a   1.000
_cell.length_b   1.000
_cell.length_c   1.000
_cell.angle_alpha   90.00
_cell.angle_beta   90.00
_cell.angle_gamma   90.00
#
_symmetry.space_group_name_H-M   'P 1'
#
loop_
_entity.id
_entity.type
_entity.pdbx_description
1 polymer ?
#
loop_
_entity_poly.entity_id
_entity_poly.type
_entity_poly.pdbx_seq_one_letter_code
_entity_poly.pdbx_strand_id
1 'polypeptide(L)'
;MALALSQLILRFTYGRPPPIQGMSVLERMIAGVTHAVLYGLLLALPITGTIAMYVTFRIASLHSLLSWMLLVVATTHALAALWHHFWRRDDVLRRMIRNTK
;
A
#
# COMPACT_ATOMS: atom_id res chain seq x y z
N MET A 1 -1.03 8.83 13.72
CA MET A 1 -2.28 9.34 13.09
C MET A 1 -2.04 10.55 12.22
N ALA A 2 -1.27 11.55 12.68
CA ALA A 2 -0.91 12.71 11.87
C ALA A 2 -0.31 12.33 10.49
N LEU A 3 0.63 11.38 10.44
CA LEU A 3 1.24 10.91 9.18
C LEU A 3 0.27 10.12 8.27
N ALA A 4 -0.68 9.36 8.84
CA ALA A 4 -1.66 8.60 8.06
C ALA A 4 -2.71 9.52 7.41
N LEU A 5 -3.15 10.55 8.16
CA LEU A 5 -4.02 11.59 7.64
C LEU A 5 -3.31 12.43 6.58
N SER A 6 -2.05 12.82 6.82
CA SER A 6 -1.27 13.56 5.83
C SER A 6 -1.03 12.75 4.55
N GLN A 7 -0.80 11.44 4.66
CA GLN A 7 -0.70 10.57 3.47
C GLN A 7 -2.01 10.45 2.70
N LEU A 8 -3.16 10.38 3.37
CA LEU A 8 -4.47 10.34 2.71
C LEU A 8 -4.75 11.63 1.92
N ILE A 9 -4.42 12.79 2.51
CA ILE A 9 -4.56 14.11 1.89
C ILE A 9 -3.64 14.24 0.68
N LEU A 10 -2.35 13.88 0.82
CA LEU A 10 -1.38 13.93 -0.27
C LEU A 10 -1.78 13.02 -1.44
N ARG A 11 -2.37 11.86 -1.14
CA ARG A 11 -2.79 10.91 -2.17
C ARG A 11 -4.02 11.39 -2.94
N PHE A 12 -4.93 12.11 -2.27
CA PHE A 12 -6.08 12.74 -2.92
C PHE A 12 -5.68 13.96 -3.77
N THR A 13 -4.62 14.67 -3.39
CA THR A 13 -4.18 15.90 -4.07
C THR A 13 -3.18 15.67 -5.20
N TYR A 14 -2.26 14.72 -5.09
CA TYR A 14 -1.19 14.54 -6.09
C TYR A 14 -1.49 13.57 -7.24
N GLY A 15 -2.54 12.74 -7.13
CA GLY A 15 -2.91 11.80 -8.21
C GLY A 15 -1.89 10.69 -8.48
N ARG A 16 -2.34 9.59 -9.11
CA ARG A 16 -1.45 8.47 -9.47
C ARG A 16 -0.70 8.77 -10.78
N PRO A 17 0.64 8.60 -10.86
CA PRO A 17 1.40 8.74 -12.10
C PRO A 17 0.84 7.86 -13.24
N PRO A 18 0.92 8.30 -14.50
CA PRO A 18 0.39 7.55 -15.64
C PRO A 18 1.05 6.16 -15.79
N PRO A 19 0.27 5.11 -16.14
CA PRO A 19 0.77 3.75 -16.34
C PRO A 19 1.89 3.70 -17.39
N ILE A 20 2.94 2.93 -17.11
CA ILE A 20 4.06 2.69 -18.05
C ILE A 20 3.50 1.99 -19.30
N GLN A 21 3.89 2.47 -20.48
CA GLN A 21 3.49 1.91 -21.77
C GLN A 21 4.14 0.52 -21.95
N GLY A 22 3.34 -0.53 -22.16
CA GLY A 22 3.82 -1.92 -22.37
C GLY A 22 3.41 -2.96 -21.33
N MET A 23 2.70 -2.59 -20.25
CA MET A 23 2.22 -3.57 -19.26
C MET A 23 1.03 -4.38 -19.78
N SER A 24 1.06 -5.71 -19.55
CA SER A 24 -0.11 -6.56 -19.79
C SER A 24 -1.28 -6.11 -18.91
N VAL A 25 -2.53 -6.27 -19.39
CA VAL A 25 -3.74 -5.87 -18.65
C VAL A 25 -3.78 -6.53 -17.27
N LEU A 26 -3.31 -7.78 -17.17
CA LEU A 26 -3.22 -8.54 -15.92
C LEU A 26 -2.25 -7.91 -14.92
N GLU A 27 -1.04 -7.53 -15.35
CA GLU A 27 -0.06 -6.88 -14.47
C GLU A 27 -0.58 -5.54 -13.94
N ARG A 28 -1.27 -4.75 -14.78
CA ARG A 28 -1.90 -3.50 -14.36
C ARG A 28 -3.01 -3.73 -13.34
N MET A 29 -3.83 -4.77 -13.52
CA MET A 29 -4.88 -5.12 -12.58
C MET A 29 -4.30 -5.60 -11.24
N ILE A 30 -3.33 -6.52 -11.27
CA ILE A 30 -2.68 -7.04 -10.06
C ILE A 30 -2.03 -5.91 -9.28
N ALA A 31 -1.24 -5.05 -9.94
CA ALA A 31 -0.65 -3.88 -9.30
C ALA A 31 -1.73 -2.97 -8.70
N GLY A 32 -2.80 -2.66 -9.42
CA GLY A 32 -3.91 -1.85 -8.93
C GLY A 32 -4.57 -2.42 -7.67
N VAL A 33 -4.85 -3.73 -7.68
CA VAL A 33 -5.47 -4.46 -6.56
C VAL A 33 -4.54 -4.51 -5.36
N THR A 34 -3.27 -4.91 -5.54
CA THR A 34 -2.30 -4.97 -4.43
C THR A 34 -2.16 -3.63 -3.74
N HIS A 35 -2.05 -2.54 -4.51
CA HIS A 35 -1.99 -1.21 -3.92
C HIS A 35 -3.30 -0.87 -3.20
N ALA A 36 -4.47 -1.11 -3.80
CA ALA A 36 -5.76 -0.84 -3.16
C ALA A 36 -5.91 -1.57 -1.81
N VAL A 37 -5.50 -2.84 -1.75
CA VAL A 37 -5.50 -3.64 -0.51
C VAL A 37 -4.57 -3.05 0.54
N LEU A 38 -3.34 -2.69 0.17
CA LEU A 38 -2.39 -2.07 1.10
C LEU A 38 -2.93 -0.76 1.69
N TYR A 39 -3.54 0.10 0.87
CA TYR A 39 -4.15 1.33 1.38
C TYR A 39 -5.36 1.08 2.28
N GLY A 40 -6.20 0.10 1.94
CA GLY A 40 -7.31 -0.31 2.79
C GLY A 40 -6.83 -0.77 4.16
N LEU A 41 -5.82 -1.64 4.21
CA LEU A 41 -5.23 -2.15 5.45
C LEU A 41 -4.54 -1.04 6.27
N LEU A 42 -3.79 -0.15 5.62
CA LEU A 42 -3.14 0.99 6.28
C LEU A 42 -4.12 1.98 6.90
N LEU A 43 -5.34 2.12 6.36
CA LEU A 43 -6.40 2.94 6.96
C LEU A 43 -7.18 2.18 8.03
N ALA A 44 -7.43 0.88 7.84
CA ALA A 44 -8.21 0.08 8.76
C ALA A 44 -7.47 -0.19 10.09
N LEU A 45 -6.15 -0.36 10.07
CA LEU A 45 -5.34 -0.55 11.28
C LEU A 45 -5.42 0.60 12.30
N PRO A 46 -5.19 1.86 11.92
CA PRO A 46 -5.31 2.97 12.86
C PRO A 46 -6.72 3.11 13.42
N ILE A 47 -7.75 2.90 12.60
CA ILE A 47 -9.16 2.96 13.04
C ILE A 47 -9.47 1.84 14.04
N THR A 48 -9.09 0.60 13.72
CA THR A 48 -9.31 -0.54 14.63
C THR A 48 -8.50 -0.42 15.91
N GLY A 49 -7.28 0.13 15.86
CA GLY A 49 -6.44 0.37 17.02
C GLY A 49 -7.00 1.47 17.94
N THR A 50 -7.49 2.58 17.39
CA THR A 50 -8.12 3.63 18.21
C THR A 50 -9.41 3.13 18.84
N ILE A 51 -10.26 2.41 18.09
CA ILE A 51 -11.49 1.84 18.65
C ILE A 51 -11.15 0.81 19.74
N ALA A 52 -10.14 -0.04 19.54
CA ALA A 52 -9.72 -1.03 20.53
C ALA A 52 -9.26 -0.41 21.85
N MET A 53 -8.52 0.71 21.78
CA MET A 53 -7.93 1.37 22.94
C MET A 53 -8.89 2.32 23.66
N TYR A 54 -9.77 3.03 22.94
CA TYR A 54 -10.61 4.09 23.50
C TYR A 54 -12.09 3.74 23.62
N VAL A 55 -12.59 2.72 22.91
CA VAL A 55 -14.03 2.39 22.85
C VAL A 55 -14.31 0.98 23.35
N THR A 56 -13.69 -0.05 22.74
CA THR A 56 -13.96 -1.45 23.10
C THR A 56 -12.80 -2.38 22.77
N PHE A 57 -12.29 -3.09 23.79
CA PHE A 57 -11.20 -4.05 23.63
C PHE A 57 -11.56 -5.26 22.74
N ARG A 58 -12.85 -5.53 22.49
CA ARG A 58 -13.30 -6.67 21.66
C ARG A 58 -12.74 -6.64 20.24
N ILE A 59 -12.37 -5.46 19.73
CA ILE A 59 -11.82 -5.26 18.39
C ILE A 59 -10.29 -5.42 18.35
N ALA A 60 -9.63 -5.62 19.50
CA ALA A 60 -8.18 -5.86 19.55
C ALA A 60 -7.77 -7.11 18.76
N SER A 61 -8.59 -8.16 18.75
CA SER A 61 -8.35 -9.36 17.95
C SER A 61 -8.38 -9.08 16.44
N LEU A 62 -9.34 -8.26 15.99
CA LEU A 62 -9.39 -7.78 14.60
C LEU A 62 -8.15 -6.96 14.27
N HIS A 63 -7.74 -6.03 15.13
CA HIS A 63 -6.53 -5.24 14.91
C HIS A 63 -5.27 -6.11 14.76
N SER A 64 -5.13 -7.14 15.59
CA SER A 64 -4.05 -8.12 15.49
C SER A 64 -4.09 -8.89 14.17
N LEU A 65 -5.27 -9.35 13.74
CA LEU A 65 -5.44 -10.05 12.45
C LEU A 65 -5.08 -9.13 11.27
N LEU A 66 -5.60 -7.91 11.24
CA LEU A 66 -5.29 -6.93 10.19
C LEU A 66 -3.79 -6.62 10.14
N SER A 67 -3.10 -6.62 11.29
CA SER A 67 -1.67 -6.31 11.36
C SER A 67 -0.85 -7.40 10.69
N TRP A 68 -1.18 -8.67 10.99
CA TRP A 68 -0.57 -9.81 10.32
C TRP A 68 -0.87 -9.84 8.83
N MET A 69 -2.10 -9.55 8.42
CA MET A 69 -2.45 -9.45 7.00
C MET A 69 -1.64 -8.37 6.29
N LEU A 70 -1.51 -7.18 6.90
CA LEU A 70 -0.70 -6.10 6.32
C LEU A 70 0.75 -6.53 6.17
N LEU A 71 1.34 -7.17 7.18
CA LEU A 71 2.73 -7.65 7.10
C LEU A 71 2.92 -8.60 5.92
N VAL A 72 2.07 -9.63 5.80
CA VAL A 72 2.17 -10.61 4.70
C VAL A 72 2.03 -9.93 3.33
N VAL A 73 1.03 -9.06 3.17
CA VAL A 73 0.81 -8.37 1.88
C VAL A 73 1.94 -7.39 1.57
N ALA A 74 2.41 -6.64 2.56
CA ALA A 74 3.49 -5.66 2.39
C ALA A 74 4.81 -6.35 2.05
N THR A 75 5.16 -7.44 2.74
CA THR A 75 6.34 -8.23 2.41
C THR A 75 6.23 -8.83 1.01
N THR A 76 5.09 -9.41 0.64
CA THR A 76 4.86 -9.95 -0.71
C THR A 76 5.00 -8.86 -1.78
N HIS A 77 4.45 -7.68 -1.53
CA HIS A 77 4.57 -6.53 -2.43
C HIS A 77 6.03 -6.05 -2.57
N ALA A 78 6.75 -5.94 -1.45
CA ALA A 78 8.17 -5.54 -1.46
C ALA A 78 9.04 -6.56 -2.20
N LEU A 79 8.81 -7.86 -1.99
CA LEU A 79 9.48 -8.94 -2.72
C LEU A 79 9.16 -8.89 -4.22
N ALA A 80 7.91 -8.65 -4.60
CA ALA A 80 7.53 -8.47 -5.99
C ALA A 80 8.24 -7.25 -6.61
N ALA A 81 8.26 -6.11 -5.91
CA ALA A 81 8.96 -4.91 -6.37
C ALA A 81 10.47 -5.15 -6.56
N LEU A 82 11.11 -5.88 -5.64
CA LEU A 82 12.50 -6.29 -5.75
C LEU A 82 12.71 -7.25 -6.93
N TRP A 83 11.83 -8.22 -7.11
CA TRP A 83 11.88 -9.16 -8.25
C TRP A 83 11.82 -8.43 -9.59
N HIS A 84 10.90 -7.47 -9.73
CA HIS A 84 10.83 -6.60 -10.91
C HIS A 84 12.12 -5.80 -11.13
N HIS A 85 12.73 -5.29 -10.05
CA HIS A 85 13.98 -4.53 -10.14
C HIS A 85 15.16 -5.39 -10.58
N PHE A 86 15.38 -6.57 -9.98
CA PHE A 86 16.53 -7.43 -10.28
C PHE A 86 16.38 -8.19 -11.60
N TRP A 87 15.16 -8.65 -11.93
CA TRP A 87 14.96 -9.52 -13.09
C TRP A 87 14.60 -8.76 -14.37
N ARG A 88 13.69 -7.78 -14.31
CA ARG A 88 13.27 -7.02 -15.49
C ARG A 88 14.05 -5.71 -15.72
N ARG A 89 14.88 -5.29 -14.75
CA ARG A 89 15.53 -3.96 -14.75
C ARG A 89 14.52 -2.82 -14.97
N ASP A 90 13.31 -2.98 -14.44
CA ASP A 90 12.23 -2.01 -14.65
C ASP A 90 12.48 -0.71 -13.86
N ASP A 91 12.14 0.44 -14.47
CA ASP A 91 12.22 1.78 -13.88
C ASP A 91 11.16 2.06 -12.78
N VAL A 92 10.40 1.03 -12.35
CA VAL A 92 9.31 1.17 -11.36
C VAL A 92 9.83 1.72 -10.03
N LEU A 93 10.93 1.18 -9.52
CA LEU A 93 11.55 1.68 -8.29
C LEU A 93 12.09 3.10 -8.50
N ARG A 94 12.76 3.35 -9.64
CA ARG A 94 13.28 4.69 -10.00
C ARG A 94 12.20 5.75 -10.07
N ARG A 95 10.97 5.45 -10.49
CA ARG A 95 9.84 6.39 -10.46
C ARG A 95 9.34 6.72 -9.05
N MET A 96 9.53 5.81 -8.08
CA MET A 96 9.17 6.08 -6.68
C MET A 96 10.21 6.97 -5.97
N ILE A 97 11.47 6.93 -6.39
CA ILE A 97 12.58 7.71 -5.79
C ILE A 97 12.92 8.99 -6.56
N ARG A 98 12.68 9.02 -7.88
CA ARG A 98 13.03 10.12 -8.77
C ARG A 98 11.79 10.56 -9.53
N ASN A 99 11.18 11.64 -9.02
CA ASN A 99 10.09 12.35 -9.67
C ASN A 99 10.65 13.17 -10.84
N THR A 100 10.92 12.53 -11.98
CA THR A 100 11.29 13.23 -13.20
C THR A 100 9.99 13.61 -13.93
N LYS A 101 9.80 14.92 -14.14
CA LYS A 101 8.72 15.48 -14.97
C LYS A 101 8.65 14.82 -16.34
#